data_AF-A0A0N0LXE5-F1
#
_entry.id   AF-A0A0N0LXE5-F1
#
_cell.length_a   1.000
_cell.length_b   1.000
_cell.length_c   1.000
_cell.angle_alpha   90.00
_cell.angle_beta   90.00
_cell.angle_gamma   90.00
#
_symmetry.space_group_name_H-M   'P 1'
#
loop_
_entity.id
_entity.type
_entity.pdbx_description
1 polymer ?
#
loop_
_entity_poly.entity_id
_entity_poly.type
_entity_poly.pdbx_seq_one_letter_code
_entity_poly.pdbx_strand_id
1 'polypeptide(L)'
;MSEHVHPNHHLEDDHGSHGSLRDYVIGFILSVVLTAIPFWLVMTGAITDKSTTALVIMAFAAVQIVVHMIYFLHMNTKSENGWTVMALIFTIVILVITLSGSLWVMYHLNHNMMPMTSHEAGQLP
;
A
#
# COMPACT_ATOMS: atom_id res chain seq x y z
N MET A 1 3.03 -35.32 60.01
CA MET A 1 2.88 -36.17 58.81
C MET A 1 3.44 -35.36 57.65
N SER A 2 4.34 -35.98 56.90
CA SER A 2 5.38 -35.40 56.05
C SER A 2 4.87 -34.68 54.79
N GLU A 3 5.71 -33.76 54.28
CA GLU A 3 5.67 -33.16 52.94
C GLU A 3 5.44 -34.18 51.82
N HIS A 4 4.70 -33.79 50.78
CA HIS A 4 4.83 -34.36 49.44
C HIS A 4 4.72 -33.28 48.34
N VAL A 5 5.90 -32.79 48.01
CA VAL A 5 6.46 -32.29 46.74
C VAL A 5 5.70 -32.62 45.44
N HIS A 6 5.42 -31.58 44.62
CA HIS A 6 5.14 -31.60 43.16
C HIS A 6 6.39 -32.08 42.38
N PRO A 7 6.36 -32.60 41.12
CA PRO A 7 5.44 -32.23 40.04
C PRO A 7 5.07 -33.37 39.05
N ASN A 8 4.07 -33.17 38.21
CA ASN A 8 4.04 -33.84 36.90
C ASN A 8 3.89 -32.78 35.82
N HIS A 9 4.98 -32.67 35.08
CA HIS A 9 5.27 -31.80 33.98
C HIS A 9 4.53 -32.34 32.75
N HIS A 10 3.35 -31.82 32.46
CA HIS A 10 2.77 -31.95 31.13
C HIS A 10 3.38 -30.85 30.26
N LEU A 11 4.34 -31.29 29.44
CA LEU A 11 4.78 -30.60 28.24
C LEU A 11 3.58 -30.51 27.29
N GLU A 12 2.86 -29.40 27.36
CA GLU A 12 2.09 -28.94 26.22
C GLU A 12 2.99 -27.98 25.46
N ASP A 13 3.65 -28.53 24.42
CA ASP A 13 4.22 -27.78 23.32
C ASP A 13 3.09 -26.99 22.63
N ASP A 14 2.74 -25.83 23.18
CA ASP A 14 1.82 -24.87 22.56
C ASP A 14 2.54 -24.15 21.40
N HIS A 15 2.78 -24.90 20.33
CA HIS A 15 3.06 -24.36 19.01
C HIS A 15 1.83 -23.61 18.50
N GLY A 16 1.70 -22.30 18.80
CA GLY A 16 0.48 -21.61 18.34
C GLY A 16 0.46 -20.09 18.19
N SER A 17 1.42 -19.31 18.72
CA SER A 17 1.32 -17.84 18.75
C SER A 17 2.26 -17.08 17.80
N HIS A 18 2.91 -17.77 16.86
CA HIS A 18 3.84 -17.16 15.88
C HIS A 18 3.16 -16.48 14.67
N GLY A 19 1.99 -15.86 14.85
CA GLY A 19 1.35 -15.04 13.81
C GLY A 19 2.11 -13.74 13.51
N SER A 20 3.04 -13.32 14.37
CA SER A 20 3.78 -12.07 14.16
C SER A 20 4.93 -12.22 13.17
N LEU A 21 5.93 -13.06 13.46
CA LEU A 21 7.15 -13.11 12.65
C LEU A 21 6.91 -13.65 11.24
N ARG A 22 6.04 -14.65 11.09
CA ARG A 22 5.73 -15.23 9.78
C ARG A 22 5.04 -14.23 8.86
N ASP A 23 4.06 -13.48 9.38
CA ASP A 23 3.30 -12.51 8.59
C ASP A 23 4.15 -11.28 8.24
N TYR A 24 5.00 -10.83 9.16
CA TYR A 24 5.99 -9.78 8.87
C TYR A 24 6.95 -10.20 7.76
N VAL A 25 7.47 -11.43 7.78
CA VAL A 25 8.37 -11.94 6.75
C VAL A 25 7.65 -12.10 5.40
N ILE A 26 6.41 -12.61 5.40
CA ILE A 26 5.60 -12.71 4.18
C ILE A 26 5.35 -11.32 3.59
N GLY A 27 4.91 -10.37 4.41
CA GLY A 27 4.69 -8.98 3.98
C GLY A 27 5.94 -8.29 3.47
N PHE A 28 7.08 -8.55 4.12
CA PHE A 28 8.38 -8.05 3.68
C PHE A 28 8.74 -8.59 2.29
N ILE A 29 8.63 -9.89 2.07
CA ILE A 29 8.90 -10.50 0.75
C ILE A 29 7.92 -9.96 -0.29
N LEU A 30 6.63 -9.87 0.04
CA LEU A 30 5.61 -9.36 -0.88
C LEU A 30 5.90 -7.91 -1.30
N SER A 31 6.26 -7.05 -0.33
CA SER A 31 6.66 -5.65 -0.55
C SER A 31 7.90 -5.54 -1.44
N VAL A 32 8.92 -6.37 -1.21
CA VAL A 32 10.15 -6.38 -2.02
C VAL A 32 9.86 -6.83 -3.45
N VAL A 33 9.06 -7.88 -3.64
CA VAL A 33 8.70 -8.35 -4.99
C VAL A 33 7.86 -7.30 -5.72
N LEU A 34 6.87 -6.72 -5.05
CA LEU A 34 5.95 -5.75 -5.63
C LEU A 34 6.65 -4.42 -5.96
N THR A 35 7.78 -4.11 -5.33
CA THR A 35 8.64 -2.96 -5.70
C THR A 35 9.69 -3.31 -6.75
N ALA A 36 10.23 -4.53 -6.74
CA ALA A 36 11.21 -4.97 -7.72
C ALA A 36 10.62 -5.05 -9.14
N ILE A 37 9.38 -5.52 -9.29
CA ILE A 37 8.69 -5.64 -10.59
C ILE A 37 8.61 -4.28 -11.33
N PRO A 38 8.04 -3.21 -10.74
CA PRO A 38 7.96 -1.91 -11.42
C PRO A 38 9.33 -1.28 -11.66
N PHE A 39 10.31 -1.48 -10.78
CA PHE A 39 11.68 -1.01 -11.02
C PHE A 39 12.32 -1.71 -12.22
N TRP A 40 12.18 -3.03 -12.31
CA TRP A 40 12.69 -3.80 -13.43
C TRP A 40 11.99 -3.45 -14.75
N LEU A 41 10.67 -3.24 -14.71
CA LEU A 41 9.87 -2.79 -15.85
C LEU A 41 10.38 -1.44 -16.41
N VAL A 42 10.71 -0.49 -15.53
CA VAL A 42 11.27 0.81 -15.92
C VAL A 42 12.69 0.71 -16.44
N MET A 43 13.55 -0.06 -15.77
CA MET A 43 14.96 -0.21 -16.17
C MET A 43 15.13 -0.91 -17.52
N THR A 44 14.29 -1.90 -17.81
CA THR A 44 14.33 -2.61 -19.10
C THR A 44 13.71 -1.81 -20.24
N GLY A 45 12.93 -0.77 -19.93
CA GLY A 45 12.19 -0.03 -20.95
C GLY A 45 11.21 -0.92 -21.71
N ALA A 46 10.70 -1.99 -21.08
CA ALA A 46 9.86 -2.99 -21.73
C ALA A 46 8.59 -2.41 -22.37
N ILE A 47 8.17 -1.22 -21.93
CA ILE A 47 7.06 -0.45 -22.50
C ILE A 47 7.63 0.84 -23.12
N THR A 48 7.52 0.97 -24.44
CA THR A 48 7.97 2.15 -25.19
C THR A 48 7.17 3.41 -24.85
N ASP A 49 5.90 3.25 -24.44
CA ASP A 49 5.05 4.35 -24.01
C ASP A 49 5.25 4.69 -22.53
N LYS A 50 5.74 5.91 -22.29
CA LYS A 50 5.96 6.46 -20.94
C LYS A 50 4.65 6.64 -20.17
N SER A 51 3.54 6.92 -20.86
CA SER A 51 2.23 7.08 -20.23
C SER A 51 1.73 5.74 -19.67
N THR A 52 1.76 4.69 -20.49
CA THR A 52 1.42 3.33 -20.06
C THR A 52 2.33 2.83 -18.95
N THR A 53 3.64 3.10 -19.03
CA THR A 53 4.60 2.76 -17.96
C THR A 53 4.24 3.44 -16.64
N ALA A 54 3.94 4.75 -16.67
CA ALA A 54 3.55 5.50 -15.48
C ALA A 54 2.24 4.96 -14.87
N LEU A 55 1.25 4.59 -15.70
CA LEU A 55 0.00 4.00 -15.24
C LEU A 55 0.23 2.67 -14.50
N VAL A 56 1.09 1.80 -15.05
CA VAL A 56 1.44 0.52 -14.41
C VAL A 56 2.14 0.76 -13.07
N ILE A 57 3.12 1.67 -13.00
CA ILE A 57 3.80 2.00 -11.73
C ILE A 57 2.81 2.52 -10.69
N MET A 58 1.90 3.41 -11.09
CA MET A 58 0.85 3.95 -10.21
C MET A 58 -0.05 2.85 -9.65
N ALA A 59 -0.41 1.85 -10.47
CA ALA A 59 -1.18 0.71 -10.02
C ALA A 59 -0.40 -0.15 -9.00
N PHE A 60 0.87 -0.46 -9.28
CA PHE A 60 1.73 -1.18 -8.34
C PHE A 60 1.93 -0.41 -7.02
N ALA A 61 2.09 0.92 -7.09
CA ALA A 61 2.20 1.77 -5.91
C ALA A 61 0.92 1.75 -5.06
N ALA A 62 -0.26 1.74 -5.68
CA ALA A 62 -1.52 1.60 -4.95
C ALA A 62 -1.62 0.25 -4.23
N VAL A 63 -1.26 -0.86 -4.90
CA VAL A 63 -1.24 -2.20 -4.28
C VAL A 63 -0.21 -2.26 -3.15
N GLN A 64 0.94 -1.60 -3.32
CA GLN A 64 2.00 -1.53 -2.31
C GLN A 64 1.53 -0.88 -1.01
N ILE A 65 0.72 0.18 -1.09
CA ILE A 65 0.10 0.80 0.08
C ILE A 65 -0.77 -0.21 0.83
N VAL A 66 -1.59 -0.98 0.10
CA VAL A 66 -2.47 -2.00 0.70
C VAL A 66 -1.66 -3.10 1.40
N VAL A 67 -0.62 -3.63 0.73
CA VAL A 67 0.28 -4.63 1.32
C VAL A 67 0.94 -4.11 2.59
N HIS A 68 1.44 -2.87 2.56
CA HIS A 68 2.10 -2.28 3.72
C HIS A 68 1.15 -2.13 4.90
N MET A 69 -0.08 -1.66 4.65
CA MET A 69 -1.08 -1.52 5.72
C MET A 69 -1.53 -2.85 6.31
N ILE A 70 -1.62 -3.92 5.51
CA ILE A 70 -2.04 -5.25 5.99
C ILE A 70 -0.91 -5.89 6.81
N TYR A 71 0.31 -5.92 6.29
CA TYR A 71 1.38 -6.73 6.89
C TYR A 71 2.29 -5.96 7.86
N PHE A 72 2.56 -4.67 7.63
CA PHE A 72 3.50 -3.92 8.48
C PHE A 72 2.79 -3.19 9.62
N LEU A 73 1.59 -2.65 9.36
CA LEU A 73 0.80 -1.96 10.39
C LEU A 73 0.05 -2.92 11.32
N HIS A 74 0.37 -4.22 11.29
CA HIS A 74 -0.14 -5.31 12.13
C HIS A 74 -1.53 -5.00 12.70
N MET A 75 -2.49 -4.75 11.80
CA MET A 75 -3.88 -4.65 12.21
C MET A 75 -4.26 -6.06 12.61
N ASN A 76 -4.14 -6.30 13.91
CA ASN A 76 -4.37 -7.57 14.52
C ASN A 76 -5.80 -7.98 14.13
N THR A 77 -5.91 -8.95 13.23
CA THR A 77 -7.18 -9.59 12.85
C THR A 77 -7.87 -10.23 14.07
N LYS A 78 -7.23 -10.17 15.25
CA LYS A 78 -7.71 -10.62 16.54
C LYS A 78 -8.16 -9.51 17.52
N SER A 79 -7.87 -8.21 17.32
CA SER A 79 -8.11 -7.24 18.41
C SER A 79 -9.46 -6.54 18.44
N GLU A 80 -10.32 -6.58 17.41
CA GLU A 80 -11.69 -5.99 17.46
C GLU A 80 -12.56 -6.39 16.24
N ASN A 81 -12.98 -7.66 16.16
CA ASN A 81 -14.15 -8.15 15.38
C ASN A 81 -14.57 -7.36 14.11
N GLY A 82 -13.66 -7.10 13.17
CA GLY A 82 -13.96 -6.47 11.88
C GLY A 82 -14.23 -4.96 11.89
N TRP A 83 -14.41 -4.30 13.03
CA TRP A 83 -14.72 -2.87 13.07
C TRP A 83 -13.53 -1.99 12.64
N THR A 84 -12.33 -2.37 13.06
CA THR A 84 -11.08 -1.74 12.60
C THR A 84 -10.85 -1.96 11.10
N VAL A 85 -11.22 -3.14 10.58
CA VAL A 85 -11.11 -3.45 9.14
C VAL A 85 -12.10 -2.61 8.33
N MET A 86 -13.32 -2.38 8.83
CA MET A 86 -14.28 -1.48 8.19
C MET A 86 -13.79 -0.03 8.18
N ALA A 87 -13.22 0.44 9.30
CA ALA A 87 -12.60 1.76 9.37
C ALA A 87 -11.42 1.89 8.39
N LEU A 88 -10.59 0.85 8.26
CA LEU A 88 -9.47 0.82 7.32
C LEU A 88 -9.94 0.89 5.88
N ILE A 89 -10.93 0.08 5.48
CA ILE A 89 -11.49 0.09 4.13
C ILE A 89 -12.06 1.49 3.82
N PHE A 90 -12.76 2.09 4.78
CA PHE A 90 -13.27 3.46 4.64
C PHE A 90 -12.14 4.49 4.43
N THR A 91 -11.05 4.40 5.20
CA THR A 91 -9.88 5.27 5.01
C THR A 91 -9.22 5.05 3.64
N ILE A 92 -9.10 3.81 3.16
CA ILE A 92 -8.58 3.51 1.82
C ILE A 92 -9.45 4.16 0.74
N VAL A 93 -10.77 4.03 0.84
CA VAL A 93 -11.70 4.62 -0.12
C VAL A 93 -11.55 6.14 -0.16
N ILE A 94 -11.49 6.80 1.00
CA ILE A 94 -11.24 8.24 1.08
C ILE A 94 -9.90 8.61 0.45
N LEU A 95 -8.84 7.85 0.74
CA LEU A 95 -7.51 8.08 0.21
C LEU A 95 -7.50 7.97 -1.33
N VAL A 96 -8.15 6.95 -1.89
CA VAL A 96 -8.26 6.79 -3.35
C VAL A 96 -9.05 7.93 -3.98
N ILE A 97 -10.18 8.33 -3.39
CA ILE A 97 -11.01 9.43 -3.89
C ILE A 97 -10.24 10.76 -3.83
N THR A 98 -9.57 11.05 -2.72
CA THR A 98 -8.83 12.31 -2.53
C THR A 98 -7.59 12.41 -3.42
N LEU A 99 -6.84 11.32 -3.59
CA LEU A 99 -5.69 11.29 -4.52
C LEU A 99 -6.13 11.39 -5.98
N SER A 100 -7.14 10.60 -6.38
CA SER A 100 -7.66 10.64 -7.75
C SER A 100 -8.30 12.00 -8.05
N GLY A 101 -9.07 12.54 -7.09
CA GLY A 101 -9.73 13.84 -7.19
C GLY A 101 -8.73 14.99 -7.26
N SER A 102 -7.69 14.99 -6.42
CA SER A 102 -6.65 16.04 -6.47
C SER A 102 -5.86 16.02 -7.78
N LEU A 103 -5.48 14.83 -8.26
CA LEU A 103 -4.79 14.69 -9.54
C LEU A 103 -5.68 15.10 -10.73
N TRP A 104 -6.95 14.71 -10.70
CA TRP A 104 -7.94 15.09 -11.70
C TRP A 104 -8.20 16.60 -11.70
N VAL A 105 -8.38 17.21 -10.54
CA VAL A 105 -8.58 18.67 -10.41
C VAL A 105 -7.36 19.42 -10.95
N MET A 106 -6.14 19.04 -10.57
CA MET A 106 -4.94 19.69 -11.10
C MET A 106 -4.80 19.51 -12.61
N TYR A 107 -5.05 18.30 -13.14
CA TYR A 107 -5.00 18.05 -14.58
C TYR A 107 -6.06 18.86 -15.33
N HIS A 108 -7.29 18.87 -14.83
CA HIS A 108 -8.42 19.58 -15.42
C HIS A 108 -8.20 21.09 -15.39
N LEU A 109 -7.77 21.64 -14.25
CA LEU A 109 -7.41 23.05 -14.14
C LEU A 109 -6.23 23.39 -15.04
N ASN A 110 -5.17 22.59 -15.11
CA ASN A 110 -4.06 22.83 -16.02
C ASN A 110 -4.50 22.85 -17.49
N HIS A 111 -5.40 21.94 -17.89
CA HIS A 111 -5.93 21.89 -19.26
C HIS A 111 -6.88 23.08 -19.56
N ASN A 112 -7.68 23.48 -18.57
CA ASN A 112 -8.67 24.56 -18.70
C ASN A 112 -8.08 25.96 -18.40
N MET A 113 -6.87 26.01 -17.84
CA MET A 113 -6.09 27.21 -17.56
C MET A 113 -4.79 27.22 -18.36
N MET A 114 -4.77 26.66 -19.57
CA MET A 114 -3.80 27.12 -20.57
C MET A 114 -4.37 28.40 -21.21
N PRO A 115 -4.06 29.60 -20.67
CA PRO A 115 -4.30 30.82 -21.41
C PRO A 115 -3.49 30.78 -22.69
N MET A 116 -4.11 31.36 -23.71
CA MET A 116 -3.62 31.63 -25.05
C MET A 116 -2.11 31.51 -25.21
N THR A 117 -1.71 30.71 -26.19
CA THR A 117 -0.36 30.67 -26.76
C THR A 117 0.26 32.06 -26.76
N SER A 118 1.53 32.14 -26.38
CA SER A 118 2.43 33.30 -26.42
C SER A 118 2.54 34.03 -27.79
N HIS A 119 1.66 33.73 -28.75
CA HIS A 119 1.54 34.31 -30.08
C HIS A 119 0.68 35.59 -30.15
N GLU A 120 -0.06 35.97 -29.10
CA GLU A 120 -0.88 37.21 -29.11
C GLU A 120 -0.30 38.38 -28.28
N ALA A 121 0.64 38.11 -27.37
CA ALA A 121 1.25 39.16 -26.53
C ALA A 121 2.29 40.04 -27.27
N GLY A 122 2.61 39.72 -28.53
CA GLY A 122 3.54 40.47 -29.39
C GLY A 122 2.88 41.32 -30.49
N GLN A 123 1.55 41.39 -30.53
CA GLN A 123 0.78 42.11 -31.56
C GLN A 123 -0.19 43.16 -30.96
N LEU A 124 0.17 43.73 -29.81
CA LEU A 124 -0.36 45.03 -29.42
C LEU A 124 0.27 46.11 -30.32
N PRO A 125 -0.53 47.02 -30.91
CA PRO A 125 -0.09 47.97 -31.93
C PRO A 125 0.98 48.96 -31.44
#